data_AF-A0A2K2A4V5-F1
#
_entry.id   AF-A0A2K2A4V5-F1
#
_cell.length_a   1.000
_cell.length_b   1.000
_cell.length_c   1.000
_cell.angle_alpha   90.00
_cell.angle_beta   90.00
_cell.angle_gamma   90.00
#
_symmetry.space_group_name_H-M   'P 1'
#
loop_
_entity.id
_entity.type
_entity.pdbx_description
1 polymer ?
#
loop_
_entity_poly.entity_id
_entity_poly.type
_entity_poly.pdbx_seq_one_letter_code
_entity_poly.pdbx_strand_id
1 'polypeptide(L)'
;MSSTQNEKCKGKHFTLSKPMSHMLLEILTEEALKGSKPSSTFKAESFVKVATEISQKFNVQCEPKHVDNHLKTVKKEWGIITKLKNKSGFGWDDCLKMITVSKDVYDEEVKTHPNHDKFLNKKLDMYEAMAIVVGKDMATGNYAESYAD
;
A
#
# COMPACT_ATOMS: atom_id res chain seq x y z
N MET A 1 -24.52 13.11 33.91
CA MET A 1 -24.49 14.41 33.21
C MET A 1 -23.06 14.94 33.33
N SER A 2 -22.30 15.29 32.29
CA SER A 2 -22.41 15.12 30.82
C SER A 2 -20.96 15.25 30.25
N SER A 3 -20.60 14.98 28.98
CA SER A 3 -21.35 14.70 27.75
C SER A 3 -20.57 13.72 26.86
N THR A 4 -21.25 12.82 26.15
CA THR A 4 -20.64 12.01 25.08
C THR A 4 -20.46 12.85 23.81
N GLN A 5 -19.23 13.20 23.43
CA GLN A 5 -18.96 13.78 22.11
C GLN A 5 -18.76 12.65 21.08
N ASN A 6 -19.89 12.10 20.63
CA ASN A 6 -19.94 11.26 19.43
C ASN A 6 -19.83 12.17 18.19
N GLU A 7 -18.61 12.44 17.71
CA GLU A 7 -18.43 13.17 16.46
C GLU A 7 -18.78 12.28 15.26
N LYS A 8 -20.04 12.35 14.85
CA LYS A 8 -20.54 11.72 13.62
C LYS A 8 -20.00 12.44 12.39
N CYS A 9 -18.76 12.14 12.02
CA CYS A 9 -18.07 12.75 10.88
C CYS A 9 -18.70 12.31 9.53
N LYS A 10 -19.75 13.02 9.09
CA LYS A 10 -20.29 12.90 7.73
C LYS A 10 -19.30 13.46 6.71
N GLY A 11 -18.96 12.66 5.70
CA GLY A 11 -18.60 13.18 4.37
C GLY A 11 -17.18 13.71 4.16
N LYS A 12 -16.19 13.28 4.95
CA LYS A 12 -14.77 13.47 4.60
C LYS A 12 -14.18 12.13 4.16
N HIS A 13 -13.44 12.14 3.04
CA HIS A 13 -12.71 10.96 2.57
C HIS A 13 -11.73 10.52 3.66
N PHE A 14 -12.01 9.40 4.33
CA PHE A 14 -11.19 8.88 5.42
C PHE A 14 -9.87 8.35 4.85
N THR A 15 -8.85 9.20 4.89
CA THR A 15 -7.49 8.89 4.47
C THR A 15 -6.70 8.40 5.68
N LEU A 16 -6.30 7.13 5.69
CA LEU A 16 -5.37 6.62 6.70
C LEU A 16 -4.06 7.41 6.63
N SER A 17 -3.57 7.88 7.79
CA SER A 17 -2.30 8.59 7.91
C SER A 17 -1.12 7.61 7.87
N LYS A 18 0.11 8.10 7.57
CA LYS A 18 1.32 7.24 7.48
C LYS A 18 1.50 6.26 8.67
N PRO A 19 1.33 6.63 9.96
CA PRO A 19 1.44 5.65 11.05
C PRO A 19 0.30 4.61 11.06
N MET A 20 -0.90 4.95 10.58
CA MET A 20 -2.02 4.01 10.46
C MET A 20 -1.84 3.06 9.28
N SER A 21 -1.32 3.55 8.16
CA SER A 21 -0.88 2.74 7.02
C SER A 21 0.22 1.75 7.41
N HIS A 22 1.16 2.17 8.25
CA HIS A 22 2.21 1.29 8.77
C HIS A 22 1.61 0.10 9.52
N MET A 23 0.73 0.38 10.48
CA MET A 23 0.04 -0.63 11.29
C MET A 23 -0.86 -1.55 10.47
N LEU A 24 -1.56 -1.01 9.47
CA LEU A 24 -2.34 -1.80 8.51
C LEU A 24 -1.46 -2.82 7.80
N LEU A 25 -0.28 -2.39 7.32
CA LEU A 25 0.65 -3.27 6.61
C LEU A 25 1.31 -4.26 7.57
N GLU A 26 1.70 -3.85 8.77
CA GLU A 26 2.28 -4.70 9.83
C GLU A 26 1.35 -5.87 10.18
N ILE A 27 0.08 -5.58 10.53
CA ILE A 27 -0.92 -6.61 10.87
C ILE A 27 -1.19 -7.53 9.66
N LEU A 28 -1.34 -6.98 8.45
CA LEU A 28 -1.56 -7.80 7.25
C LEU A 28 -0.32 -8.63 6.87
N THR A 29 0.90 -8.15 7.16
CA THR A 29 2.15 -8.91 7.00
C THR A 29 2.16 -10.09 7.96
N GLU A 30 1.84 -9.89 9.24
CA GLU A 30 1.72 -10.99 10.21
C GLU A 30 0.70 -12.05 9.77
N GLU A 31 -0.49 -11.64 9.35
CA GLU A 31 -1.56 -12.55 8.89
C GLU A 31 -1.12 -13.33 7.63
N ALA A 32 -0.37 -12.71 6.73
CA ALA A 32 0.19 -13.35 5.54
C ALA A 32 1.32 -14.35 5.87
N LEU A 33 2.14 -14.05 6.90
CA LEU A 33 3.21 -14.94 7.36
C LEU A 33 2.68 -16.14 8.17
N LYS A 34 1.59 -15.97 8.93
CA LYS A 34 0.93 -17.01 9.74
C LYS A 34 0.16 -18.06 8.90
N GLY A 35 0.35 -18.10 7.59
CA GLY A 35 -0.26 -19.10 6.70
C GLY A 35 -1.74 -18.86 6.35
N SER A 36 -2.37 -17.79 6.86
CA SER A 36 -3.79 -17.47 6.61
C SER A 36 -4.10 -16.92 5.21
N LYS A 37 -3.16 -17.06 4.25
CA LYS A 37 -3.29 -16.64 2.85
C LYS A 37 -3.26 -17.84 1.87
N PRO A 38 -4.25 -18.77 1.93
CA PRO A 38 -4.37 -19.90 0.98
C PRO A 38 -4.87 -19.46 -0.40
N SER A 39 -5.39 -18.24 -0.51
CA SER A 39 -5.80 -17.60 -1.76
C SER A 39 -5.22 -16.18 -1.79
N SER A 40 -5.14 -15.56 -2.98
CA SER A 40 -4.48 -14.27 -3.21
C SER A 40 -5.02 -13.12 -2.33
N THR A 41 -6.26 -13.24 -1.84
CA THR A 41 -6.98 -12.21 -1.09
C THR A 41 -7.05 -12.51 0.41
N PHE A 42 -6.99 -11.47 1.25
CA PHE A 42 -7.17 -11.57 2.71
C PHE A 42 -8.64 -11.84 3.10
N LYS A 43 -8.85 -12.51 4.24
CA LYS A 43 -10.20 -12.74 4.79
C LYS A 43 -10.82 -11.45 5.32
N ALA A 44 -12.15 -11.38 5.30
CA ALA A 44 -12.91 -10.28 5.90
C ALA A 44 -12.58 -10.08 7.40
N GLU A 45 -12.34 -11.18 8.13
CA GLU A 45 -11.90 -11.18 9.53
C GLU A 45 -10.60 -10.39 9.73
N SER A 46 -9.61 -10.51 8.83
CA SER A 46 -8.36 -9.75 8.89
C SER A 46 -8.61 -8.25 8.70
N PHE A 47 -9.56 -7.84 7.84
CA PHE A 47 -9.94 -6.42 7.71
C PHE A 47 -10.67 -5.88 8.95
N VAL A 48 -11.51 -6.70 9.60
CA VAL A 48 -12.15 -6.35 10.89
C VAL A 48 -11.09 -6.18 11.97
N LYS A 49 -10.15 -7.12 12.09
CA LYS A 49 -9.02 -7.04 13.03
C LYS A 49 -8.21 -5.75 12.85
N VAL A 50 -7.76 -5.46 11.63
CA VAL A 50 -7.02 -4.23 11.33
C VAL A 50 -7.83 -2.96 11.66
N ALA A 51 -9.12 -2.93 11.33
CA ALA A 51 -9.97 -1.78 11.63
C ALA A 51 -10.12 -1.56 13.15
N THR A 52 -10.28 -2.63 13.93
CA THR A 52 -10.36 -2.59 15.39
C THR A 52 -9.07 -2.06 16.02
N GLU A 53 -7.91 -2.65 15.68
CA GLU A 53 -6.60 -2.25 16.22
C GLU A 53 -6.29 -0.77 15.91
N ILE A 54 -6.53 -0.32 14.68
CA ILE A 54 -6.35 1.08 14.28
C ILE A 54 -7.32 1.99 15.05
N SER A 55 -8.58 1.59 15.22
CA SER A 55 -9.57 2.38 15.96
C SER A 55 -9.19 2.55 17.42
N GLN A 56 -8.74 1.48 18.07
CA GLN A 56 -8.30 1.49 19.47
C GLN A 56 -7.03 2.33 19.65
N LYS A 57 -6.00 2.11 18.83
CA LYS A 57 -4.67 2.71 19.02
C LYS A 57 -4.57 4.17 18.60
N PHE A 58 -5.38 4.62 17.64
CA PHE A 58 -5.43 6.03 17.21
C PHE A 58 -6.68 6.78 17.70
N ASN A 59 -7.60 6.12 18.41
CA ASN A 59 -8.86 6.70 18.89
C ASN A 59 -9.73 7.29 17.76
N VAL A 60 -9.85 6.55 16.65
CA VAL A 60 -10.60 6.96 15.44
C VAL A 60 -11.70 5.96 15.11
N GLN A 61 -12.66 6.36 14.28
CA GLN A 61 -13.62 5.44 13.65
C GLN A 61 -13.02 4.83 12.37
N CYS A 62 -12.21 3.76 12.50
CA CYS A 62 -11.79 2.95 11.36
C CYS A 62 -12.80 1.82 11.12
N GLU A 63 -13.07 1.50 9.86
CA GLU A 63 -14.03 0.46 9.45
C GLU A 63 -13.34 -0.48 8.44
N PRO A 64 -13.78 -1.74 8.29
CA PRO A 64 -13.19 -2.69 7.34
C PRO A 64 -13.15 -2.15 5.90
N LYS A 65 -14.15 -1.35 5.50
CA LYS A 65 -14.21 -0.67 4.20
C LYS A 65 -13.07 0.35 3.99
N HIS A 66 -12.58 0.98 5.07
CA HIS A 66 -11.45 1.90 5.02
C HIS A 66 -10.13 1.16 4.82
N VAL A 67 -10.01 -0.02 5.44
CA VAL A 67 -8.87 -0.95 5.26
C VAL A 67 -8.82 -1.47 3.82
N ASP A 68 -9.94 -1.94 3.27
CA ASP A 68 -10.03 -2.38 1.86
C ASP A 68 -9.69 -1.25 0.87
N ASN A 69 -10.28 -0.07 1.03
CA ASN A 69 -9.99 1.07 0.15
C ASN A 69 -8.51 1.50 0.21
N HIS A 70 -7.89 1.45 1.39
CA HIS A 70 -6.46 1.73 1.52
C HIS A 70 -5.60 0.63 0.91
N LEU A 71 -5.95 -0.64 1.08
CA LEU A 71 -5.22 -1.75 0.46
C LEU A 71 -5.29 -1.69 -1.07
N LYS A 72 -6.40 -1.23 -1.65
CA LYS A 72 -6.51 -0.93 -3.10
C LYS A 72 -5.57 0.19 -3.54
N THR A 73 -5.35 1.21 -2.71
CA THR A 73 -4.33 2.24 -2.95
C THR A 73 -2.92 1.64 -2.89
N VAL A 74 -2.60 0.88 -1.84
CA VAL A 74 -1.30 0.17 -1.68
C VAL A 74 -1.00 -0.72 -2.89
N LYS A 75 -1.97 -1.48 -3.41
CA LYS A 75 -1.81 -2.30 -4.63
C LYS A 75 -1.43 -1.46 -5.85
N LYS A 76 -2.07 -0.30 -6.06
CA LYS A 76 -1.74 0.64 -7.15
C LYS A 76 -0.33 1.22 -6.99
N GLU A 77 0.03 1.64 -5.79
CA GLU A 77 1.36 2.19 -5.49
C GLU A 77 2.46 1.14 -5.69
N TRP A 78 2.24 -0.10 -5.26
CA TRP A 78 3.13 -1.21 -5.52
C TRP A 78 3.34 -1.47 -7.02
N GLY A 79 2.27 -1.38 -7.83
CA GLY A 79 2.37 -1.47 -9.29
C GLY A 79 3.23 -0.37 -9.90
N ILE A 80 3.09 0.87 -9.43
CA ILE A 80 3.93 2.00 -9.86
C ILE A 80 5.40 1.77 -9.45
N ILE A 81 5.67 1.44 -8.18
CA ILE A 81 7.01 1.14 -7.67
C ILE A 81 7.67 0.02 -8.49
N THR A 82 6.94 -1.06 -8.75
CA THR A 82 7.44 -2.20 -9.53
C THR A 82 7.73 -1.80 -10.99
N LYS A 83 6.86 -1.00 -11.62
CA LYS A 83 7.07 -0.49 -12.97
C LYS A 83 8.30 0.43 -13.05
N LEU A 84 8.44 1.38 -12.13
CA LEU A 84 9.57 2.31 -12.08
C LEU A 84 10.89 1.60 -11.80
N LYS A 85 10.91 0.65 -10.85
CA LYS A 85 12.10 -0.16 -10.53
C LYS A 85 12.61 -0.99 -11.71
N ASN A 86 11.72 -1.43 -12.60
CA ASN A 86 12.07 -2.20 -13.80
C ASN A 86 12.16 -1.33 -15.08
N LYS A 87 12.08 0.00 -14.97
CA LYS A 87 12.15 0.90 -16.12
C LYS A 87 13.61 1.14 -16.52
N SER A 88 13.91 1.08 -17.82
CA SER A 88 15.26 1.39 -18.32
C SER A 88 15.68 2.82 -17.95
N GLY A 89 16.92 2.98 -17.49
CA GLY A 89 17.45 4.25 -16.97
C GLY A 89 17.17 4.52 -15.48
N PHE A 90 16.49 3.60 -14.78
CA PHE A 90 16.20 3.69 -13.35
C PHE A 90 17.05 2.67 -12.59
N GLY A 91 17.56 3.08 -11.43
CA GLY A 91 18.32 2.23 -10.50
C GLY A 91 17.51 1.83 -9.27
N TRP A 92 18.09 0.92 -8.47
CA TRP A 92 17.53 0.47 -7.20
C TRP A 92 18.62 0.44 -6.13
N ASP A 93 18.42 1.19 -5.06
CA ASP A 93 19.19 1.09 -3.82
C ASP A 93 18.46 0.13 -2.88
N ASP A 94 19.05 -1.04 -2.63
CA ASP A 94 18.44 -2.05 -1.77
C ASP A 94 18.63 -1.79 -0.26
N CYS A 95 19.62 -0.99 0.13
CA CYS A 95 19.84 -0.60 1.53
C CYS A 95 18.80 0.43 1.98
N LEU A 96 18.45 1.38 1.10
CA LEU A 96 17.46 2.42 1.33
C LEU A 96 16.05 2.03 0.82
N LYS A 97 15.91 0.89 0.13
CA LYS A 97 14.69 0.49 -0.60
C LYS A 97 14.16 1.66 -1.44
N MET A 98 15.02 2.21 -2.30
CA MET A 98 14.78 3.48 -3.00
C MET A 98 15.01 3.31 -4.50
N ILE A 99 14.10 3.86 -5.31
CA ILE A 99 14.31 3.98 -6.76
C ILE A 99 15.23 5.18 -7.00
N THR A 100 16.38 4.94 -7.63
CA THR A 100 17.38 5.98 -7.91
C THR A 100 17.30 6.42 -9.37
N VAL A 101 17.31 7.75 -9.59
CA VAL A 101 17.27 8.34 -10.94
C VAL A 101 18.13 9.61 -11.01
N SER A 102 18.80 9.78 -12.16
CA SER A 102 19.50 11.03 -12.51
C SER A 102 18.53 12.21 -12.58
N LYS A 103 19.05 13.43 -12.38
CA LYS A 103 18.23 14.65 -12.33
C LYS A 103 17.39 14.85 -13.60
N ASP A 104 17.97 14.67 -14.77
CA ASP A 104 17.30 14.86 -16.07
C ASP A 104 16.12 13.88 -16.23
N VAL A 105 16.36 12.59 -15.94
CA VAL A 105 15.34 11.53 -15.97
C VAL A 105 14.23 11.81 -14.94
N TYR A 106 14.58 12.32 -13.76
CA TYR A 106 13.61 12.72 -12.72
C TYR A 106 12.69 13.84 -13.20
N ASP A 107 13.25 14.92 -13.76
CA ASP A 107 12.50 16.08 -14.24
C ASP A 107 11.55 15.66 -15.39
N GLU A 108 11.99 14.81 -16.34
CA GLU A 108 11.12 14.26 -17.40
C GLU A 108 10.01 13.33 -16.88
N GLU A 109 10.33 12.44 -15.94
CA GLU A 109 9.37 11.50 -15.36
C GLU A 109 8.30 12.23 -14.56
N VAL A 110 8.67 13.17 -13.69
CA VAL A 110 7.73 13.94 -12.85
C VAL A 110 6.91 14.93 -13.68
N LYS A 111 7.47 15.48 -14.77
CA LYS A 111 6.72 16.31 -15.73
C LYS A 111 5.61 15.53 -16.44
N THR A 112 5.86 14.26 -16.77
CA THR A 112 4.89 13.39 -17.45
C THR A 112 3.92 12.74 -16.46
N HIS A 113 4.41 12.39 -15.27
CA HIS A 113 3.71 11.66 -14.24
C HIS A 113 4.00 12.27 -12.85
N PRO A 114 3.37 13.40 -12.49
CA PRO A 114 3.67 14.12 -11.24
C PRO A 114 3.46 13.27 -9.98
N ASN A 115 2.57 12.27 -10.06
CA ASN A 115 2.32 11.32 -8.96
C ASN A 115 3.48 10.35 -8.69
N HIS A 116 4.54 10.33 -9.52
CA HIS A 116 5.73 9.51 -9.33
C HIS A 116 6.79 10.17 -8.42
N ASP A 117 6.74 11.51 -8.22
CA ASP A 117 7.63 12.26 -7.32
C ASP A 117 7.83 11.56 -5.96
N LYS A 118 6.76 11.02 -5.37
CA LYS A 118 6.79 10.38 -4.04
C LYS A 118 7.56 9.06 -3.98
N PHE A 119 7.93 8.46 -5.12
CA PHE A 119 8.65 7.18 -5.20
C PHE A 119 10.11 7.31 -5.68
N LEU A 120 10.46 8.43 -6.32
CA LEU A 120 11.78 8.65 -6.93
C LEU A 120 12.71 9.36 -5.95
N ASN A 121 13.95 8.86 -5.81
CA ASN A 121 14.98 9.40 -4.92
C ASN A 121 14.49 9.61 -3.47
N LYS A 122 13.53 8.78 -3.02
CA LYS A 122 12.92 8.81 -1.68
C LYS A 122 12.86 7.39 -1.10
N LYS A 123 13.18 7.28 0.20
CA LYS A 123 13.16 6.03 0.96
C LYS A 123 11.74 5.44 1.04
N LEU A 124 11.54 4.19 0.61
CA LEU A 124 10.25 3.51 0.71
C LEU A 124 10.19 2.69 2.00
N ASP A 125 9.95 3.35 3.14
CA ASP A 125 9.96 2.74 4.49
C ASP A 125 9.10 1.46 4.64
N MET A 126 8.05 1.32 3.82
CA MET A 126 7.09 0.22 3.89
C MET A 126 7.25 -0.81 2.77
N TYR A 127 8.29 -0.70 1.93
CA TYR A 127 8.46 -1.53 0.73
C TYR A 127 8.39 -3.03 1.03
N GLU A 128 9.03 -3.50 2.09
CA GLU A 128 9.06 -4.93 2.44
C GLU A 128 7.69 -5.45 2.89
N ALA A 129 6.97 -4.67 3.71
CA ALA A 129 5.61 -5.00 4.12
C ALA A 129 4.65 -5.00 2.91
N MET A 130 4.77 -4.02 2.01
CA MET A 130 4.05 -4.00 0.73
C MET A 130 4.37 -5.25 -0.12
N ALA A 131 5.65 -5.64 -0.23
CA ALA A 131 6.08 -6.82 -0.98
C ALA A 131 5.44 -8.11 -0.44
N ILE A 132 5.33 -8.26 0.88
CA ILE A 132 4.70 -9.42 1.52
C ILE A 132 3.17 -9.39 1.35
N VAL A 133 2.54 -8.24 1.58
CA VAL A 133 1.07 -8.08 1.58
C VAL A 133 0.50 -8.16 0.16
N VAL A 134 1.10 -7.48 -0.83
CA VAL A 134 0.59 -7.37 -2.20
C VAL A 134 1.50 -7.93 -3.29
N GLY A 135 2.81 -8.14 -3.06
CA GLY A 135 3.74 -8.61 -4.09
C GLY A 135 3.37 -9.98 -4.68
N LYS A 136 2.96 -10.94 -3.83
CA LYS A 136 2.47 -12.27 -4.29
C LYS A 136 1.17 -12.21 -5.11
N ASP A 137 0.32 -11.21 -4.85
CA ASP A 137 -0.98 -11.04 -5.52
C ASP A 137 -0.81 -10.55 -6.97
N MET A 138 0.23 -9.74 -7.21
CA MET A 138 0.59 -9.22 -8.54
C MET A 138 1.38 -10.22 -9.39
N ALA A 139 2.18 -11.10 -8.76
CA ALA A 139 2.93 -12.13 -9.49
C ALA A 139 2.04 -13.14 -10.24
N THR A 140 0.81 -13.36 -9.77
CA THR A 140 -0.18 -14.25 -10.41
C THR A 140 -0.87 -13.60 -11.63
N GLY A 141 -0.67 -12.30 -11.89
CA GLY A 141 -1.34 -11.58 -12.97
C GLY A 141 -0.69 -11.68 -14.36
N ASN A 142 0.42 -12.41 -14.51
CA ASN A 142 1.29 -12.33 -15.69
C ASN A 142 1.30 -13.56 -16.62
N TYR A 143 0.32 -14.45 -16.51
CA TYR A 143 0.08 -15.54 -17.47
C TYR A 143 -1.40 -15.55 -17.88
N ALA A 144 -1.73 -14.88 -18.98
CA ALA A 144 -2.94 -15.11 -19.81
C ALA A 144 -2.96 -14.25 -21.09
N GLU A 145 -1.87 -14.14 -21.87
CA GLU A 145 -2.02 -13.67 -23.25
C GLU A 145 -0.97 -14.25 -24.21
N SER A 146 -1.28 -15.44 -24.71
CA SER A 146 -0.77 -15.98 -25.96
C SER A 146 -1.72 -17.08 -26.43
N TYR A 147 -2.91 -16.69 -26.90
CA TYR A 147 -3.72 -17.56 -27.76
C TYR A 147 -3.39 -17.21 -29.21
N ALA A 148 -3.15 -18.23 -30.03
CA ALA A 148 -2.65 -18.06 -31.39
C ALA A 148 -3.76 -17.70 -32.39
N ASP A 149 -3.34 -17.03 -33.46
CA ASP A 149 -3.81 -17.22 -34.84
C ASP A 149 -2.53 -17.39 -35.70
#